data_AF-A0A8T7G7A3-F1
#
_entry.id   AF-A0A8T7G7A3-F1
#
_cell.length_a   1.000
_cell.length_b   1.000
_cell.length_c   1.000
_cell.angle_alpha   90.00
_cell.angle_beta   90.00
_cell.angle_gamma   90.00
#
_symmetry.space_group_name_H-M   'P 1'
#
loop_
_entity.id
_entity.type
_entity.pdbx_description
1 polymer ?
#
loop_
_entity_poly.entity_id
_entity_poly.type
_entity_poly.pdbx_seq_one_letter_code
_entity_poly.pdbx_strand_id
1 'polypeptide(L)'
;MCGRFVITLTPDQILMVFDTPTPDGYAPSYNVAPTNNILIIPNTEDRAGMLAHWGMIAPWFKEPKANPKYPTINARSETAHEKKTYGGPLRSRRCLFPATGFYEW
;
A
#
# COMPACT_ATOMS: atom_id res chain seq x y z
N MET A 1 9.75 9.32 8.32
CA MET A 1 9.23 8.47 7.21
C MET A 1 8.24 7.57 7.88
N CYS A 2 6.97 7.70 7.54
CA CYS A 2 5.89 7.13 8.33
C CYS A 2 5.99 5.60 8.35
N GLY A 3 5.97 5.02 9.55
CA GLY A 3 6.02 3.57 9.75
C GLY A 3 4.69 2.99 10.22
N ARG A 4 3.70 3.82 10.54
CA ARG A 4 2.39 3.40 11.04
C ARG A 4 1.31 4.34 10.51
N PHE A 5 0.16 3.78 10.15
CA PHE A 5 -0.99 4.58 9.73
C PHE A 5 -2.30 4.07 10.32
N VAL A 6 -3.34 4.89 10.14
CA VAL A 6 -4.70 4.66 10.59
C VAL A 6 -5.63 4.68 9.40
N ILE A 7 -6.59 3.76 9.37
CA ILE A 7 -7.73 3.80 8.46
C ILE A 7 -9.00 3.48 9.25
N THR A 8 -9.86 4.49 9.43
CA THR A 8 -11.13 4.34 10.17
C THR A 8 -12.34 4.15 9.26
N LEU A 9 -12.16 4.23 7.94
CA LEU A 9 -13.24 4.20 6.97
C LEU A 9 -13.88 2.81 6.90
N THR A 10 -15.20 2.74 7.09
CA THR A 10 -15.98 1.51 6.89
C THR A 10 -16.04 1.11 5.40
N PRO A 11 -16.40 -0.14 5.05
CA PRO A 11 -16.64 -0.53 3.66
C PRO A 11 -17.55 0.43 2.89
N ASP A 12 -18.66 0.86 3.49
CA ASP A 12 -19.60 1.79 2.86
C ASP A 12 -18.98 3.18 2.64
N GLN A 13 -18.13 3.65 3.57
CA GLN A 13 -17.43 4.92 3.40
C GLN A 13 -16.35 4.84 2.31
N ILE A 14 -15.66 3.71 2.19
CA ILE A 14 -14.72 3.47 1.09
C ILE A 14 -15.46 3.47 -0.25
N LEU A 15 -16.59 2.77 -0.34
CA LEU A 15 -17.43 2.75 -1.53
C LEU A 15 -17.91 4.17 -1.88
N MET A 16 -18.37 4.94 -0.90
CA MET A 16 -18.86 6.30 -1.12
C MET A 16 -17.76 7.26 -1.60
N VAL A 17 -16.55 7.18 -1.05
CA VAL A 17 -15.45 8.12 -1.35
C VAL A 17 -14.71 7.76 -2.63
N PHE A 18 -14.52 6.46 -2.89
CA PHE A 18 -13.67 5.97 -3.98
C PHE A 18 -14.44 5.25 -5.09
N ASP A 19 -15.76 5.09 -4.96
CA ASP A 19 -16.61 4.33 -5.88
C ASP A 19 -16.07 2.93 -6.14
N THR A 20 -15.63 2.27 -5.06
CA THR A 20 -14.90 1.00 -5.12
C THR A 20 -15.30 0.12 -3.94
N PRO A 21 -15.73 -1.13 -4.16
CA PRO A 21 -16.01 -2.05 -3.07
C PRO A 21 -14.71 -2.51 -2.39
N THR A 22 -14.78 -2.77 -1.09
CA THR A 22 -13.66 -3.35 -0.34
C THR A 22 -13.62 -4.88 -0.52
N PRO A 23 -12.42 -5.48 -0.56
CA PRO A 23 -12.28 -6.94 -0.61
C PRO A 23 -12.67 -7.58 0.74
N ASP A 24 -12.94 -8.88 0.69
CA ASP A 24 -13.12 -9.69 1.91
C ASP A 24 -11.90 -9.60 2.83
N GLY A 25 -12.17 -9.52 4.14
CA GLY A 25 -11.12 -9.38 5.16
C GLY A 25 -10.62 -7.95 5.38
N TYR A 26 -11.12 -6.96 4.62
CA TYR A 26 -10.90 -5.55 4.97
C TYR A 26 -11.61 -5.20 6.27
N ALA A 27 -10.88 -4.52 7.17
CA ALA A 27 -11.44 -3.94 8.39
C ALA A 27 -10.71 -2.63 8.73
N PRO A 28 -11.42 -1.63 9.27
CA PRO A 28 -10.79 -0.45 9.85
C PRO A 28 -9.78 -0.82 10.95
N SER A 29 -8.70 -0.06 11.06
CA SER A 29 -7.67 -0.26 12.08
C SER A 29 -7.01 1.05 12.50
N TYR A 30 -6.86 1.22 13.81
CA TYR A 30 -6.10 2.32 14.44
C TYR A 30 -4.59 2.03 14.52
N ASN A 31 -4.16 0.84 14.13
CA ASN A 31 -2.76 0.43 14.28
C ASN A 31 -2.35 -0.47 13.11
N VAL A 32 -2.21 0.12 11.93
CA VAL A 32 -1.66 -0.60 10.78
C VAL A 32 -0.14 -0.45 10.79
N ALA A 33 0.54 -1.59 10.76
CA ALA A 33 1.99 -1.69 10.86
C ALA A 33 2.60 -2.23 9.55
N PRO A 34 3.91 -2.04 9.33
CA PRO A 34 4.64 -2.66 8.23
C PRO A 34 4.35 -4.15 8.15
N THR A 35 4.36 -4.72 6.94
CA THR A 35 4.08 -6.14 6.65
C THR A 35 2.63 -6.59 6.79
N ASN A 36 1.73 -5.76 7.33
CA ASN A 36 0.30 -6.05 7.27
C ASN A 36 -0.21 -6.02 5.82
N ASN A 37 -1.26 -6.79 5.56
CA ASN A 37 -2.04 -6.62 4.35
C ASN A 37 -2.97 -5.42 4.52
N ILE A 38 -2.95 -4.52 3.54
CA ILE A 38 -3.64 -3.24 3.57
C ILE A 38 -4.51 -3.08 2.33
N LEU A 39 -5.57 -2.28 2.44
CA LEU A 39 -6.35 -1.90 1.27
C LEU A 39 -5.51 -1.03 0.34
N ILE A 40 -5.46 -1.40 -0.93
CA ILE A 40 -5.02 -0.53 -2.01
C ILE A 40 -6.10 -0.49 -3.09
N ILE A 41 -6.16 0.63 -3.81
CA ILE A 41 -7.02 0.78 -4.98
C ILE A 41 -6.11 0.91 -6.20
N PRO A 42 -5.93 -0.17 -6.99
CA PRO A 42 -5.03 -0.16 -8.13
C PRO A 42 -5.54 0.76 -9.25
N ASN A 43 -4.62 1.35 -10.01
CA ASN A 43 -4.97 2.12 -11.20
C ASN A 43 -5.20 1.18 -12.40
N THR A 44 -6.23 0.35 -12.30
CA THR A 44 -6.74 -0.55 -13.34
C THR A 44 -8.10 -0.04 -13.85
N GLU A 45 -8.66 -0.68 -14.89
CA GLU A 45 -9.97 -0.28 -15.44
C GLU A 45 -11.11 -0.52 -14.46
N ASP A 46 -11.07 -1.63 -13.72
CA ASP A 46 -12.06 -2.02 -12.72
C ASP A 46 -11.89 -1.30 -11.37
N ARG A 47 -10.70 -0.76 -11.10
CA ARG A 47 -10.28 -0.12 -9.84
C ARG A 47 -10.64 -0.94 -8.60
N ALA A 48 -10.76 -2.26 -8.73
CA ALA A 48 -11.24 -3.11 -7.65
C ALA A 48 -10.27 -3.06 -6.45
N GLY A 49 -10.80 -2.69 -5.28
CA GLY A 49 -10.02 -2.65 -4.04
C GLY A 49 -9.47 -4.04 -3.71
N MET A 50 -8.20 -4.11 -3.30
CA MET A 50 -7.59 -5.38 -2.93
C MET A 50 -6.69 -5.25 -1.71
N LEU A 51 -6.48 -6.37 -1.00
CA LEU A 51 -5.52 -6.44 0.08
C LEU A 51 -4.12 -6.74 -0.47
N ALA A 52 -3.16 -5.88 -0.16
CA ALA A 52 -1.77 -6.02 -0.57
C ALA A 52 -0.82 -5.88 0.62
N HIS A 53 0.31 -6.57 0.58
CA HIS A 53 1.32 -6.50 1.63
C HIS A 53 1.99 -5.12 1.66
N TRP A 54 2.01 -4.46 2.81
CA TRP A 54 2.72 -3.20 2.99
C TRP A 54 4.23 -3.42 3.15
N GLY A 55 4.90 -3.44 2.00
CA GLY A 55 6.34 -3.62 1.85
C GLY A 55 6.62 -4.13 0.44
N MET A 56 7.20 -3.30 -0.43
CA MET A 56 7.35 -3.69 -1.83
C MET A 56 8.37 -4.84 -1.97
N ILE A 57 7.92 -5.98 -2.49
CA ILE A 57 8.77 -7.13 -2.82
C ILE A 57 9.22 -6.98 -4.27
N ALA A 58 10.50 -6.65 -4.46
CA ALA A 58 11.08 -6.55 -5.78
C ALA A 58 11.23 -7.93 -6.46
N PRO A 59 11.08 -8.02 -7.78
CA PRO A 59 11.13 -9.29 -8.51
C PRO A 59 12.49 -10.01 -8.47
N TRP A 60 13.59 -9.31 -8.18
CA TRP A 60 14.93 -9.95 -8.03
C TRP A 60 15.24 -10.41 -6.61
N PHE A 61 14.31 -10.26 -5.65
CA PHE A 61 14.51 -10.90 -4.35
C PHE A 61 14.38 -12.41 -4.53
N LYS A 62 15.52 -13.11 -4.40
CA LYS A 62 15.64 -14.57 -4.59
C LYS A 62 14.73 -15.38 -3.68
N GLU A 63 14.37 -14.82 -2.53
CA GLU A 63 13.36 -15.35 -1.64
C GLU A 63 12.44 -14.19 -1.26
N PRO A 64 11.11 -14.35 -1.33
CA PRO A 64 10.15 -13.43 -0.73
C PRO A 64 10.23 -13.58 0.80
N LYS A 65 11.40 -13.36 1.41
CA LYS A 65 11.49 -13.25 2.85
C LYS A 65 10.68 -12.02 3.23
N ALA A 66 9.78 -12.19 4.19
CA ALA A 66 9.03 -11.11 4.83
C ALA A 66 9.93 -9.97 5.37
N ASN A 67 11.25 -10.18 5.41
CA ASN A 67 12.27 -9.17 5.67
C ASN A 67 13.23 -9.02 4.48
N PRO A 68 12.94 -8.12 3.51
CA PRO A 68 13.94 -7.67 2.55
C PRO A 68 15.14 -7.05 3.29
N LYS A 69 16.34 -7.15 2.70
CA LYS A 69 17.59 -6.57 3.26
C LYS A 69 17.47 -5.07 3.57
N TYR A 70 16.53 -4.38 2.93
CA TYR A 70 16.23 -2.97 3.13
C TYR A 70 14.72 -2.78 3.26
N PRO A 71 14.24 -1.88 4.14
CA PRO A 71 12.82 -1.62 4.31
C PRO A 71 12.25 -0.93 3.06
N THR A 72 11.28 -1.57 2.41
CA THR A 72 10.62 -1.10 1.18
C THR A 72 9.18 -0.63 1.43
N ILE A 73 8.90 -0.18 2.65
CA ILE A 73 7.59 0.33 3.07
C ILE A 73 7.31 1.76 2.59
N ASN A 74 8.36 2.51 2.24
CA ASN A 74 8.29 3.88 1.74
C ASN A 74 9.19 4.05 0.51
N ALA A 75 8.78 4.93 -0.40
CA ALA A 75 9.57 5.36 -1.55
C ALA A 75 9.70 6.89 -1.54
N ARG A 76 10.94 7.40 -1.56
CA ARG A 76 11.22 8.84 -1.63
C ARG A 76 10.86 9.37 -3.02
N SER A 77 9.97 10.36 -3.09
CA SER A 77 9.47 10.90 -4.36
C SER A 77 10.59 11.39 -5.30
N GLU A 78 11.64 11.94 -4.72
CA GLU A 78 12.79 12.55 -5.41
C GLU A 78 13.60 11.51 -6.18
N THR A 79 13.66 10.26 -5.70
CA THR A 79 14.56 9.23 -6.25
C THR A 79 13.86 7.95 -6.67
N ALA A 80 12.55 7.80 -6.40
CA ALA A 80 11.81 6.57 -6.70
C ALA A 80 11.92 6.15 -8.16
N HIS A 81 11.93 7.11 -9.09
CA HIS A 81 12.01 6.85 -10.53
C HIS A 81 13.36 6.24 -10.98
N GLU A 82 14.44 6.48 -10.23
CA GLU A 82 15.79 5.96 -10.51
C GLU A 82 16.05 4.60 -9.88
N LYS A 83 15.36 4.29 -8.78
CA LYS A 83 15.57 3.03 -8.04
C LYS A 83 14.95 1.87 -8.82
N LYS A 84 15.74 0.80 -9.01
CA LYS A 84 15.25 -0.46 -9.62
C LYS A 84 13.94 -0.93 -8.99
N THR A 85 13.82 -0.86 -7.65
CA THR A 85 12.64 -1.29 -6.86
C THR A 85 11.35 -0.62 -7.30
N TYR A 86 11.40 0.68 -7.59
CA TYR A 86 10.20 1.50 -7.75
C TYR A 86 10.00 2.01 -9.18
N GLY A 87 11.07 2.19 -9.97
CA GLY A 87 10.98 2.86 -11.27
C GLY A 87 10.07 2.18 -12.29
N GLY A 88 10.02 0.83 -12.31
CA GLY A 88 9.06 0.08 -13.13
C GLY A 88 7.61 0.26 -12.64
N PRO A 89 7.30 -0.14 -11.40
CA PRO A 89 5.96 0.04 -10.80
C PRO A 89 5.43 1.47 -10.82
N LEU A 90 6.30 2.48 -10.67
CA LEU A 90 5.91 3.90 -10.71
C LEU A 90 5.29 4.30 -12.06
N ARG A 91 5.68 3.64 -13.16
CA ARG A 91 5.17 3.90 -14.50
C ARG A 91 3.86 3.19 -14.82
N SER A 92 3.67 1.96 -14.32
CA SER A 92 2.58 1.09 -14.79
C SER A 92 1.74 0.42 -13.70
N ARG A 93 2.10 0.54 -12.42
CA ARG A 93 1.45 -0.18 -11.30
C ARG A 93 1.19 0.75 -10.11
N ARG A 94 0.73 1.97 -10.39
CA ARG A 94 0.32 2.93 -9.36
C ARG A 94 -0.97 2.46 -8.69
N CYS A 95 -1.12 2.79 -7.42
CA CYS A 95 -2.34 2.56 -6.64
C CYS A 95 -2.56 3.72 -5.69
N LEU A 96 -3.79 3.91 -5.23
CA LEU A 96 -4.09 4.71 -4.07
C LEU A 96 -3.91 3.85 -2.82
N PHE A 97 -3.43 4.50 -1.76
CA PHE A 97 -3.26 3.93 -0.43
C PHE A 97 -4.18 4.74 0.50
N PRO A 98 -5.42 4.29 0.72
CA PRO A 98 -6.34 4.98 1.62
C PRO A 98 -5.78 5.00 3.05
N ALA A 99 -5.75 6.18 3.66
CA ALA A 99 -5.40 6.37 5.05
C ALA A 99 -6.18 7.57 5.61
N THR A 100 -6.64 7.46 6.85
CA THR A 100 -7.28 8.56 7.58
C THR A 100 -6.25 9.43 8.28
N GLY A 101 -5.09 8.87 8.62
CA GLY A 101 -3.98 9.58 9.26
C GLY A 101 -2.76 8.70 9.44
N PHE A 102 -1.68 9.25 9.99
CA PHE A 102 -0.43 8.53 10.26
C PHE A 102 0.21 8.96 11.57
N TYR A 103 1.10 8.11 12.10
CA TYR A 103 1.89 8.40 13.29
C TYR A 103 3.34 8.73 12.90
N GLU A 104 3.92 9.74 13.52
CA GLU A 104 5.35 10.08 13.49
C GLU A 104 5.81 10.40 14.92
N TRP A 105 7.11 10.26 15.15
CA TRP A 105 7.77 10.40 16.45
C TRP A 105 9.15 11.01 16.29
#